data_AF-A0A933KPM4-F1
#
_entry.id   AF-A0A933KPM4-F1
#
_cell.length_a   1.000
_cell.length_b   1.000
_cell.length_c   1.000
_cell.angle_alpha   90.00
_cell.angle_beta   90.00
_cell.angle_gamma   90.00
#
_symmetry.space_group_name_H-M   'P 1'
#
loop_
_entity.id
_entity.type
_entity.pdbx_description
1 polymer ?
#
loop_
_entity_poly.entity_id
_entity_poly.type
_entity_poly.pdbx_seq_one_letter_code
_entity_poly.pdbx_strand_id
1 'polypeptide(L)'
;MAVPTHYAALSGYLGEHVRAEAHALQAYENLLEDRADDVASYLINLVLSDEKRHHQMFADMQGTLERSIQWREVKSHVPSGHITGDLDALLATTEELLRLEKADLKSLRQLRRTWQRAKGERKLWALLVRTAEMDTKKHIHVLGYLRKLLNDASRQTGSSS
;
A
#
# COMPACT_ATOMS: atom_id res chain seq x y z
N MET A 1 2.38 31.12 12.22
CA MET A 1 1.79 30.70 10.92
C MET A 1 0.71 29.68 11.23
N ALA A 2 -0.53 29.88 10.79
CA ALA A 2 -1.62 28.96 11.11
C ALA A 2 -1.40 27.63 10.37
N VAL A 3 -1.50 26.52 11.11
CA VAL A 3 -1.55 25.18 10.51
C VAL A 3 -2.80 25.15 9.62
N PRO A 4 -2.68 24.84 8.32
CA PRO A 4 -3.85 24.81 7.46
C PRO A 4 -4.88 23.81 7.97
N THR A 5 -6.14 24.21 8.07
CA THR A 5 -7.24 23.45 8.72
C THR A 5 -7.38 22.01 8.22
N HIS A 6 -7.00 21.73 6.97
CA HIS A 6 -7.00 20.39 6.39
C HIS A 6 -5.96 19.44 7.00
N TYR A 7 -4.80 19.93 7.44
CA TYR A 7 -3.78 19.12 8.10
C TYR A 7 -4.21 18.70 9.51
N ALA A 8 -4.92 19.59 10.23
CA ALA A 8 -5.45 19.27 11.54
C ALA A 8 -6.56 18.20 11.48
N ALA A 9 -7.47 18.30 10.51
CA ALA A 9 -8.52 17.30 10.30
C ALA A 9 -7.94 15.92 9.91
N LEU A 10 -6.95 15.89 9.00
CA LEU A 10 -6.27 14.66 8.60
C LEU A 10 -5.49 14.02 9.76
N SER A 11 -4.78 14.84 10.55
CA SER A 11 -4.05 14.36 11.73
C SER A 11 -4.99 13.76 12.78
N GLY A 12 -6.15 14.39 13.04
CA GLY A 12 -7.18 13.85 13.93
C GLY A 12 -7.71 12.49 13.45
N TYR A 13 -8.05 12.38 12.16
CA TYR A 13 -8.51 11.13 11.56
C TYR A 13 -7.46 10.01 11.64
N LEU A 14 -6.21 10.29 11.27
CA LEU A 14 -5.13 9.30 11.33
C LEU A 14 -4.87 8.83 12.76
N GLY A 15 -4.85 9.75 13.73
CA GLY A 15 -4.65 9.38 15.14
C GLY A 15 -5.78 8.50 15.68
N GLU A 16 -7.03 8.71 15.26
CA GLU A 16 -8.15 7.83 15.61
C GLU A 16 -8.02 6.47 14.93
N HIS A 17 -7.67 6.46 13.65
CA HIS A 17 -7.50 5.24 12.86
C HIS A 17 -6.39 4.33 13.42
N VAL A 18 -5.21 4.88 13.69
CA VAL A 18 -4.06 4.16 14.27
C VAL A 18 -4.44 3.52 15.62
N ARG A 19 -5.23 4.22 16.46
CA ARG A 19 -5.71 3.65 17.74
C ARG A 19 -6.74 2.54 17.54
N ALA A 20 -7.66 2.69 16.60
CA ALA A 20 -8.67 1.68 16.30
C ALA A 20 -8.06 0.40 15.69
N GLU A 21 -7.05 0.55 14.83
CA GLU A 21 -6.35 -0.59 14.21
C GLU A 21 -5.60 -1.46 15.23
N ALA A 22 -5.04 -0.88 16.29
CA ALA A 22 -4.36 -1.65 17.33
C ALA A 22 -5.29 -2.69 17.98
N HIS A 23 -6.57 -2.34 18.19
CA HIS A 23 -7.58 -3.27 18.70
C HIS A 23 -7.92 -4.36 17.67
N ALA A 24 -7.98 -4.02 16.39
CA ALA A 24 -8.23 -5.00 15.32
C ALA A 24 -7.06 -5.99 15.17
N LEU A 25 -5.80 -5.52 15.26
CA LEU A 25 -4.61 -6.36 15.23
C LEU A 25 -4.61 -7.38 16.37
N GLN A 26 -4.90 -6.94 17.59
CA GLN A 26 -5.00 -7.85 18.75
C GLN A 26 -6.08 -8.91 18.56
N ALA A 27 -7.23 -8.53 17.97
CA ALA A 27 -8.31 -9.49 17.70
C ALA A 27 -7.87 -10.58 16.70
N TYR A 28 -7.12 -10.22 15.66
CA TYR A 28 -6.57 -11.20 14.71
C TYR A 28 -5.51 -12.10 15.35
N GLU A 29 -4.65 -11.56 16.21
CA GLU A 29 -3.63 -12.34 16.92
C GLU A 29 -4.29 -13.34 17.90
N ASN A 30 -5.29 -12.90 18.67
CA ASN A 30 -6.05 -13.79 19.55
C ASN A 30 -6.76 -14.91 18.78
N LEU A 31 -7.30 -14.61 17.59
CA LEU A 31 -7.93 -15.63 16.73
C LEU A 31 -6.94 -16.70 16.26
N LEU A 32 -5.65 -16.37 16.12
CA LEU A 32 -4.60 -17.34 15.79
C LEU A 32 -4.20 -18.20 17.00
N GLU A 33 -4.29 -17.66 18.21
CA GLU A 33 -4.00 -18.40 19.46
C GLU A 33 -5.10 -19.42 19.79
N ASP A 34 -6.37 -19.11 19.47
CA ASP A 34 -7.56 -19.92 19.79
C ASP A 34 -7.82 -21.12 18.83
N ARG A 35 -6.80 -21.96 18.60
CA ARG A 35 -6.87 -23.21 17.82
C ARG A 35 -7.56 -23.09 16.45
N ALA A 36 -7.26 -22.03 15.70
CA ALA A 36 -7.64 -21.96 14.30
C ALA A 36 -7.08 -23.17 13.51
N ASP A 37 -7.88 -23.77 12.63
CA ASP A 37 -7.37 -24.79 11.69
C ASP A 37 -6.40 -24.16 10.67
N ASP A 38 -5.69 -24.99 9.90
CA ASP A 38 -4.67 -24.51 8.96
C ASP A 38 -5.22 -23.52 7.92
N VAL A 39 -6.47 -23.70 7.49
CA VAL A 39 -7.11 -22.82 6.49
C VAL A 39 -7.46 -21.48 7.11
N ALA A 40 -8.07 -21.50 8.29
CA ALA A 40 -8.38 -20.29 9.05
C ALA A 40 -7.11 -19.51 9.38
N SER A 41 -6.07 -20.20 9.88
CA SER A 41 -4.77 -19.61 10.20
C SER A 41 -4.14 -18.95 8.98
N TYR A 42 -4.17 -19.62 7.82
CA TYR A 42 -3.64 -19.06 6.58
C TYR A 42 -4.39 -17.79 6.14
N LEU A 43 -5.73 -17.81 6.17
CA LEU A 43 -6.55 -16.66 5.78
C LEU A 43 -6.40 -15.47 6.75
N ILE A 44 -6.34 -15.73 8.05
CA ILE A 44 -6.13 -14.68 9.05
C ILE A 44 -4.75 -14.06 8.88
N ASN A 45 -3.70 -14.85 8.62
CA ASN A 45 -2.36 -14.33 8.40
C ASN A 45 -2.24 -13.45 7.15
N LEU A 46 -3.00 -13.75 6.07
CA LEU A 46 -3.07 -12.87 4.89
C LEU A 46 -3.58 -11.48 5.27
N VAL A 47 -4.69 -11.42 6.02
CA VAL A 47 -5.28 -10.15 6.46
C VAL A 47 -4.36 -9.45 7.47
N LEU A 48 -3.86 -10.16 8.48
CA LEU A 48 -2.99 -9.61 9.51
C LEU A 48 -1.73 -8.96 8.93
N SER A 49 -1.13 -9.57 7.91
CA SER A 49 0.04 -9.03 7.22
C SER A 49 -0.27 -7.71 6.50
N ASP A 50 -1.46 -7.60 5.91
CA ASP A 50 -1.93 -6.37 5.29
C ASP A 50 -2.22 -5.27 6.32
N GLU A 51 -2.91 -5.59 7.41
CA GLU A 51 -3.23 -4.64 8.47
C GLU A 51 -1.97 -4.12 9.17
N LYS A 52 -0.97 -4.98 9.44
CA LYS A 52 0.33 -4.53 9.99
C LYS A 52 1.03 -3.52 9.10
N ARG A 53 0.97 -3.73 7.77
CA ARG A 53 1.54 -2.80 6.79
C ARG A 53 0.73 -1.49 6.72
N HIS A 54 -0.61 -1.56 6.74
CA HIS A 54 -1.46 -0.37 6.73
C HIS A 54 -1.25 0.49 7.98
N HIS A 55 -1.21 -0.16 9.15
CA HIS A 55 -0.94 0.49 10.41
C HIS A 55 0.38 1.26 10.40
N GLN A 56 1.46 0.62 9.95
CA GLN A 56 2.76 1.27 9.84
C GLN A 56 2.71 2.46 8.87
N MET A 57 2.05 2.30 7.71
CA MET A 57 1.92 3.38 6.72
C MET A 57 1.16 4.59 7.31
N PHE A 58 0.06 4.38 8.03
CA PHE A 58 -0.71 5.47 8.64
C PHE A 58 0.02 6.11 9.81
N ALA A 59 0.72 5.34 10.64
CA ALA A 59 1.58 5.87 11.68
C ALA A 59 2.70 6.75 11.11
N ASP A 60 3.31 6.34 9.99
CA ASP A 60 4.34 7.13 9.33
C ASP A 60 3.77 8.43 8.76
N MET A 61 2.57 8.40 8.16
CA MET A 61 1.87 9.59 7.69
C MET A 61 1.55 10.55 8.85
N GLN A 62 1.06 10.03 9.98
CA GLN A 62 0.80 10.83 11.17
C GLN A 62 2.09 11.50 11.68
N GLY A 63 3.20 10.76 11.75
CA GLY A 63 4.49 11.31 12.16
C GLY A 63 4.98 12.45 11.25
N THR A 64 4.81 12.31 9.92
CA THR A 64 5.12 13.40 8.97
C THR A 64 4.29 14.65 9.23
N LEU A 65 2.98 14.48 9.46
CA LEU A 65 2.06 15.57 9.70
C LEU A 65 2.37 16.29 11.02
N GLU A 66 2.66 15.54 12.07
CA GLU A 66 3.03 16.10 13.37
C GLU A 66 4.33 16.91 13.29
N ARG A 67 5.34 16.48 12.51
CA ARG A 67 6.52 17.29 12.22
C ARG A 67 6.15 18.64 11.61
N SER A 68 5.33 18.61 10.55
CA SER A 68 4.91 19.82 9.83
C SER A 68 4.09 20.78 10.69
N ILE A 69 3.32 20.26 11.64
CA ILE A 69 2.48 21.04 12.55
C ILE A 69 3.28 21.60 13.74
N GLN A 70 4.14 20.78 14.35
CA GLN A 70 4.78 21.08 15.64
C GLN A 70 6.23 21.59 15.51
N TRP A 71 6.81 21.63 14.31
CA TRP A 71 8.23 21.95 14.07
C TRP A 71 9.18 21.11 14.93
N ARG A 72 8.78 19.88 15.27
CA ARG A 72 9.56 18.93 16.07
C ARG A 72 10.27 17.92 15.19
N GLU A 73 11.42 17.43 15.64
CA GLU A 73 12.16 16.33 15.00
C GLU A 73 11.52 14.95 15.29
N VAL A 74 10.24 14.73 14.98
CA VAL A 74 9.61 13.39 15.13
C VAL A 74 10.04 12.47 13.98
N LYS A 75 10.74 11.35 14.21
CA LYS A 75 11.20 10.44 13.14
C LYS A 75 10.05 10.06 12.18
N SER A 76 10.01 10.69 11.00
CA SER A 76 9.02 10.44 9.94
C SER A 76 9.63 9.48 8.94
N HIS A 77 8.93 8.37 8.64
CA HIS A 77 9.41 7.42 7.62
C HIS A 77 8.73 7.57 6.26
N VAL A 78 7.65 8.36 6.13
CA VAL A 78 7.21 8.83 4.80
C VAL A 78 8.23 9.87 4.34
N PRO A 79 8.94 9.63 3.22
CA PRO A 79 9.92 10.58 2.72
C PRO A 79 9.24 11.84 2.20
N SER A 80 9.77 13.00 2.57
CA SER A 80 9.41 14.29 1.97
C SER A 80 10.56 14.77 1.08
N GLY A 81 10.30 15.07 -0.20
CA GLY A 81 11.33 15.59 -1.10
C GLY A 81 11.11 15.21 -2.57
N HIS A 82 12.10 15.54 -3.40
CA HIS A 82 12.12 15.20 -4.82
C HIS A 82 12.85 13.87 -5.05
N ILE A 83 12.49 13.16 -6.12
CA ILE A 83 13.23 11.97 -6.53
C ILE A 83 14.58 12.43 -7.11
N THR A 84 15.67 11.84 -6.61
CA THR A 84 17.05 12.10 -7.06
C THR A 84 17.67 10.82 -7.61
N GLY A 85 18.65 10.95 -8.51
CA GLY A 85 19.37 9.83 -9.11
C GLY A 85 19.26 9.80 -10.63
N ASP A 86 19.54 8.63 -11.24
CA ASP A 86 19.36 8.41 -12.68
C ASP A 86 17.87 8.27 -13.01
N LEU A 87 17.23 9.41 -13.30
CA LEU A 87 15.80 9.51 -13.56
C LEU A 87 15.38 8.70 -14.78
N ASP A 88 16.22 8.64 -15.82
CA ASP A 88 15.92 7.93 -17.06
C ASP A 88 15.96 6.42 -16.86
N ALA A 89 16.96 5.89 -16.15
CA ALA A 89 17.02 4.48 -15.80
C ALA A 89 15.87 4.05 -14.87
N LEU A 90 15.51 4.90 -13.90
CA LEU A 90 14.37 4.67 -13.02
C LEU A 90 13.04 4.68 -13.78
N LEU A 91 12.87 5.61 -14.72
CA LEU A 91 11.69 5.69 -15.55
C LEU A 91 11.55 4.45 -16.44
N ALA A 92 12.61 4.08 -17.17
CA ALA A 92 12.63 2.90 -18.02
C ALA A 92 12.26 1.62 -17.25
N THR A 93 12.85 1.44 -16.07
CA THR A 93 12.54 0.30 -15.19
C THR A 93 11.10 0.32 -14.70
N THR A 94 10.60 1.50 -14.29
CA THR A 94 9.21 1.67 -13.84
C THR A 94 8.20 1.35 -14.95
N GLU A 95 8.50 1.74 -16.19
CA GLU A 95 7.65 1.44 -17.34
C GLU A 95 7.62 -0.05 -17.68
N GLU A 96 8.76 -0.74 -17.57
CA GLU A 96 8.82 -2.19 -17.75
C GLU A 96 8.04 -2.93 -16.66
N LEU A 97 8.19 -2.54 -15.39
CA LEU A 97 7.40 -3.10 -14.30
C LEU A 97 5.89 -2.87 -14.50
N LEU A 98 5.50 -1.66 -14.94
CA LEU A 98 4.10 -1.38 -15.28
C LEU A 98 3.57 -2.27 -16.42
N ARG A 99 4.42 -2.59 -17.41
CA ARG A 99 4.06 -3.48 -18.50
C ARG A 99 3.83 -4.91 -18.00
N LEU A 100 4.74 -5.40 -17.15
CA LEU A 100 4.64 -6.73 -16.51
C LEU A 100 3.37 -6.84 -15.67
N GLU A 101 3.14 -5.91 -14.74
CA GLU A 101 1.97 -5.92 -13.85
C GLU A 101 0.65 -5.86 -14.63
N LYS A 102 0.58 -5.10 -15.73
CA LYS A 102 -0.61 -5.08 -16.61
C LYS A 102 -0.84 -6.41 -17.33
N ALA A 103 0.24 -7.07 -17.77
CA ALA A 103 0.15 -8.39 -18.38
C ALA A 103 -0.32 -9.43 -17.36
N ASP A 104 0.23 -9.39 -16.15
CA ASP A 104 -0.15 -10.27 -15.04
C ASP A 104 -1.61 -10.06 -14.65
N LEU A 105 -2.08 -8.81 -14.59
CA LEU A 105 -3.49 -8.51 -14.33
C LEU A 105 -4.42 -9.17 -15.36
N LYS A 106 -4.02 -9.19 -16.64
CA LYS A 106 -4.79 -9.85 -17.70
C LYS A 106 -4.82 -11.35 -17.48
N SER A 107 -3.68 -11.96 -17.17
CA SER A 107 -3.54 -13.40 -16.87
C SER A 107 -4.36 -13.80 -15.64
N LEU A 108 -4.30 -13.03 -14.55
CA LEU A 108 -5.07 -13.23 -13.32
C LEU A 108 -6.57 -13.13 -13.56
N ARG A 109 -7.02 -12.19 -14.40
CA ARG A 109 -8.44 -12.08 -14.78
C ARG A 109 -8.91 -13.28 -15.58
N GLN A 110 -8.07 -13.81 -16.48
CA GLN A 110 -8.40 -15.02 -17.22
C GLN A 110 -8.47 -16.23 -16.29
N LEU A 111 -7.47 -16.38 -15.40
CA LEU A 111 -7.45 -17.44 -14.40
C LEU A 111 -8.68 -17.34 -13.48
N ARG A 112 -9.02 -16.15 -12.98
CA ARG A 112 -10.22 -15.95 -12.15
C ARG A 112 -11.48 -16.46 -12.84
N ARG A 113 -11.64 -16.26 -14.15
CA ARG A 113 -12.79 -16.75 -14.91
C ARG A 113 -12.88 -18.28 -14.92
N THR A 114 -11.74 -18.99 -14.99
CA THR A 114 -11.75 -20.47 -14.95
C THR A 114 -12.19 -20.99 -13.58
N TRP A 115 -11.91 -20.26 -12.51
CA TRP A 115 -12.27 -20.64 -11.13
C TRP A 115 -13.61 -20.07 -10.64
N GLN A 116 -14.36 -19.31 -11.43
CA GLN A 116 -15.64 -18.69 -11.00
C GLN A 116 -16.68 -19.69 -10.47
N ARG A 117 -16.64 -20.94 -10.95
CA ARG A 117 -17.55 -22.02 -10.53
C ARG A 117 -16.87 -23.06 -9.62
N ALA A 118 -15.74 -22.70 -9.02
CA ALA A 118 -15.02 -23.57 -8.10
C ALA A 118 -15.90 -24.01 -6.92
N LYS A 119 -15.75 -25.28 -6.51
CA LYS A 119 -16.45 -25.91 -5.40
C LYS A 119 -15.43 -26.57 -4.47
N GLY A 120 -15.81 -26.75 -3.20
CA GLY A 120 -14.92 -27.32 -2.17
C GLY A 120 -13.64 -26.51 -2.04
N GLU A 121 -12.51 -27.21 -1.89
CA GLU A 121 -11.17 -26.65 -1.71
C GLU A 121 -10.76 -25.66 -2.82
N ARG A 122 -11.30 -25.81 -4.05
CA ARG A 122 -11.05 -24.88 -5.16
C ARG A 122 -11.55 -23.45 -4.89
N LYS A 123 -12.45 -23.25 -3.91
CA LYS A 123 -12.91 -21.91 -3.51
C LYS A 123 -11.81 -21.08 -2.85
N LEU A 124 -10.93 -21.73 -2.07
CA LEU A 124 -9.78 -21.06 -1.47
C LEU A 124 -8.84 -20.55 -2.57
N TRP A 125 -8.52 -21.40 -3.55
CA TRP A 125 -7.73 -20.98 -4.71
C TRP A 125 -8.35 -19.81 -5.49
N ALA A 126 -9.67 -19.83 -5.69
CA ALA A 126 -10.38 -18.71 -6.32
C ALA A 126 -10.25 -17.40 -5.53
N LEU A 127 -10.26 -17.47 -4.19
CA LEU A 127 -10.02 -16.33 -3.31
C LEU A 127 -8.58 -15.81 -3.43
N LEU A 128 -7.58 -16.70 -3.47
CA LEU A 128 -6.18 -16.29 -3.60
C LEU A 128 -5.88 -15.62 -4.94
N VAL A 129 -6.42 -16.15 -6.04
CA VAL A 129 -6.33 -15.50 -7.36
C VAL A 129 -6.98 -14.11 -7.33
N ARG A 130 -8.09 -13.95 -6.61
CA ARG A 130 -8.75 -12.65 -6.46
C ARG A 130 -7.92 -11.68 -5.62
N THR A 131 -7.26 -12.17 -4.57
CA THR A 131 -6.37 -11.39 -3.70
C THR A 131 -5.17 -10.87 -4.50
N ALA A 132 -4.49 -11.76 -5.24
CA ALA A 132 -3.43 -11.36 -6.16
C ALA A 132 -3.91 -10.33 -7.21
N GLU A 133 -5.13 -10.46 -7.75
CA GLU A 133 -5.69 -9.45 -8.67
C GLU A 133 -5.83 -8.06 -8.01
N MET A 134 -6.15 -7.99 -6.71
CA MET A 134 -6.24 -6.74 -5.97
C MET A 134 -4.86 -6.14 -5.72
N ASP A 135 -3.87 -6.96 -5.34
CA ASP A 135 -2.49 -6.53 -5.14
C ASP A 135 -1.84 -6.02 -6.43
N THR A 136 -2.01 -6.72 -7.55
CA THR A 136 -1.53 -6.25 -8.85
C THR A 136 -2.13 -4.88 -9.22
N LYS A 137 -3.41 -4.63 -8.91
CA LYS A 137 -4.02 -3.29 -9.13
C LYS A 137 -3.37 -2.23 -8.24
N LYS A 138 -3.10 -2.56 -6.98
CA LYS A 138 -2.37 -1.70 -6.04
C LYS A 138 -0.97 -1.38 -6.59
N HIS A 139 -0.24 -2.37 -7.10
CA HIS A 139 1.09 -2.17 -7.69
C HIS A 139 1.05 -1.26 -8.91
N ILE A 140 0.12 -1.49 -9.84
CA ILE A 140 -0.07 -0.63 -11.02
C ILE A 140 -0.35 0.82 -10.60
N HIS A 141 -1.14 1.02 -9.54
CA HIS A 141 -1.45 2.35 -9.02
C HIS A 141 -0.19 3.04 -8.46
N VAL A 142 0.56 2.35 -7.59
CA VAL A 142 1.79 2.88 -6.98
C VAL A 142 2.86 3.18 -8.04
N LEU A 143 3.12 2.24 -8.96
CA LEU A 143 4.08 2.44 -10.05
C LEU A 143 3.62 3.55 -11.02
N GLY A 144 2.31 3.68 -11.24
CA GLY A 144 1.75 4.77 -12.03
C GLY A 144 2.00 6.14 -11.40
N TYR A 145 1.91 6.23 -10.07
CA TYR A 145 2.26 7.45 -9.34
C TYR A 145 3.76 7.72 -9.37
N LEU A 146 4.61 6.70 -9.17
CA LEU A 146 6.07 6.83 -9.30
C LEU A 146 6.47 7.36 -10.69
N ARG A 147 5.90 6.80 -11.76
CA ARG A 147 6.13 7.27 -13.13
C ARG A 147 5.76 8.74 -13.31
N LYS A 148 4.68 9.20 -12.67
CA LYS A 148 4.30 10.62 -12.71
C LYS A 148 5.36 11.49 -12.03
N LEU A 149 5.80 11.10 -10.84
CA LEU A 149 6.85 11.82 -10.10
C LEU A 149 8.16 11.90 -10.89
N LEU A 150 8.58 10.80 -11.53
CA LEU A 150 9.78 10.76 -12.36
C LEU A 150 9.69 11.71 -13.56
N ASN A 151 8.56 11.71 -14.27
CA ASN A 151 8.33 12.63 -15.39
C ASN A 151 8.34 14.10 -14.95
N ASP A 152 7.72 14.40 -13.81
CA ASP A 152 7.68 15.77 -13.27
C ASP A 152 9.08 16.23 -12.84
N ALA A 153 9.91 15.32 -12.31
CA ALA A 153 11.31 15.59 -11.97
C ALA A 153 12.16 15.86 -13.22
N SER A 154 12.07 15.03 -14.27
CA SER A 154 12.83 15.23 -15.52
C SER A 154 12.51 16.55 -16.22
N ARG A 155 11.27 17.06 -16.10
CA ARG A 155 10.88 18.37 -16.65
C ARG A 155 11.51 19.54 -15.89
N GLN A 156 11.68 19.40 -14.58
CA GLN A 156 12.25 20.45 -13.73
C GLN A 156 13.76 20.60 -13.97
N THR A 157 14.47 19.48 -14.20
CA THR A 157 15.88 19.50 -14.61
C THR A 157 16.08 20.06 -16.02
N GLY A 158 15.19 19.77 -16.97
CA GLY A 158 15.26 20.30 -18.33
C GLY A 158 14.91 21.80 -18.48
N SER A 159 14.20 22.39 -17.53
CA SER A 159 13.82 23.82 -17.55
C SER A 159 14.84 24.76 -16.90
N SER A 160 15.94 24.21 -16.37
CA SER A 160 17.02 24.97 -15.69
C SER A 160 18.32 25.02 -16.51
N SER A 161 18.24 24.76 -17.83
CA SER A 161 19.36 24.81 -18.78
C SER A 161 19.07 25.77 -19.94
#